data_AF-A0A1H8SJQ8-F1
#
_entry.id   AF-A0A1H8SJQ8-F1
#
_cell.length_a   1.000
_cell.length_b   1.000
_cell.length_c   1.000
_cell.angle_alpha   90.00
_cell.angle_beta   90.00
_cell.angle_gamma   90.00
#
_symmetry.space_group_name_H-M   'P 1'
#
loop_
_entity.id
_entity.type
_entity.pdbx_description
1 polymer ?
#
loop_
_entity_poly.entity_id
_entity_poly.type
_entity_poly.pdbx_seq_one_letter_code
_entity_poly.pdbx_strand_id
1 'polypeptide(L)'
;MSIEITRTDPAELDEWNSYVDQSPHASVFHHGEALAILAEQSGATLHPLIGYKGQEPVGLLPLFETTLGPFTAVYSPPPHLEVFSLGPALLNFEKLKRRKSERRHRRFVESILTWLDDHLDPDYVDIRTVDRYDDVRPFKWNGFDATPTYTYIVDITRDEETLLTSFSRDARSNICNTDEDAYEIEEGDADAVDFVIEQIRERHDEQDKEYRVTSQFAKSLYHRLPAETIRPYVISVENERVGGVLALEWGDTVYRWQGGAKHDVDVPVNDLLDWHVVREAKSRGRKRYDLVGANLPRLCKYKSKFGPTASAYYTLQRRSSRMSIATEAYQRLPDSFRVLAE
;
A
#
# COMPACT_ATOMS: atom_id res chain seq x y z
N MET A 1 -19.09 26.41 -7.41
CA MET A 1 -17.80 25.77 -7.69
C MET A 1 -18.11 24.32 -7.94
N SER A 2 -18.24 23.97 -9.22
CA SER A 2 -18.28 22.61 -9.72
C SER A 2 -16.87 22.05 -9.72
N ILE A 3 -16.75 20.74 -9.54
CA ILE A 3 -15.57 19.97 -9.89
C ILE A 3 -16.02 19.04 -11.01
N GLU A 4 -15.28 19.03 -12.10
CA GLU A 4 -15.50 18.15 -13.24
C GLU A 4 -14.61 16.93 -13.08
N ILE A 5 -15.17 15.74 -13.29
CA ILE A 5 -14.40 14.50 -13.26
C ILE A 5 -14.10 14.09 -14.69
N THR A 6 -12.83 13.87 -14.97
CA THR A 6 -12.34 13.39 -16.26
C THR A 6 -11.65 12.05 -16.03
N ARG A 7 -11.96 11.07 -16.89
CA ARG A 7 -11.21 9.82 -16.95
C ARG A 7 -10.02 10.02 -17.87
N THR A 8 -8.82 9.74 -17.40
CA THR A 8 -7.58 9.86 -18.19
C THR A 8 -7.36 8.60 -19.02
N ASP A 9 -6.93 8.78 -20.26
CA ASP A 9 -6.54 7.68 -21.13
C ASP A 9 -5.15 7.14 -20.70
N PRO A 10 -4.91 5.81 -20.74
CA PRO A 10 -3.55 5.25 -20.62
C PRO A 10 -2.48 5.91 -21.51
N ALA A 11 -2.85 6.57 -22.61
CA ALA A 11 -1.92 7.35 -23.45
C ALA A 11 -1.48 8.69 -22.84
N GLU A 12 -2.16 9.17 -21.79
CA GLU A 12 -1.92 10.46 -21.11
C GLU A 12 -1.33 10.28 -19.70
N LEU A 13 -0.68 9.13 -19.44
CA LEU A 13 -0.14 8.81 -18.12
C LEU A 13 0.99 9.75 -17.66
N ASP A 14 1.66 10.46 -18.57
CA ASP A 14 2.68 11.46 -18.21
C ASP A 14 2.09 12.64 -17.42
N GLU A 15 0.93 13.16 -17.85
CA GLU A 15 0.24 14.23 -17.13
C GLU A 15 -0.25 13.73 -15.77
N TRP A 16 -0.84 12.53 -15.74
CA TRP A 16 -1.25 11.87 -14.50
C TRP A 16 -0.08 11.72 -13.51
N ASN A 17 1.06 11.18 -13.96
CA ASN A 17 2.25 10.98 -13.13
C ASN A 17 2.76 12.33 -12.58
N SER A 18 2.72 13.40 -13.38
CA SER A 18 3.08 14.73 -12.90
C SER A 18 2.22 15.19 -11.71
N TYR A 19 0.95 14.79 -11.67
CA TYR A 19 0.06 15.08 -10.54
C TYR A 19 0.29 14.13 -9.37
N VAL A 20 0.57 12.85 -9.62
CA VAL A 20 0.94 11.88 -8.60
C VAL A 20 2.11 12.39 -7.77
N ASP A 21 3.17 12.88 -8.44
CA ASP A 21 4.38 13.43 -7.80
C ASP A 21 4.11 14.65 -6.90
N GLN A 22 3.02 15.38 -7.14
CA GLN A 22 2.66 16.58 -6.39
C GLN A 22 1.79 16.29 -5.16
N SER A 23 1.19 15.10 -5.05
CA SER A 23 0.24 14.83 -3.98
C SER A 23 0.91 14.26 -2.73
N PRO A 24 0.68 14.85 -1.53
CA PRO A 24 1.14 14.25 -0.27
C PRO A 24 0.36 12.98 0.11
N HIS A 25 -0.68 12.64 -0.64
CA HIS A 25 -1.54 11.47 -0.40
C HIS A 25 -1.31 10.36 -1.43
N ALA A 26 -0.50 10.61 -2.45
CA ALA A 26 -0.12 9.58 -3.41
C ALA A 26 0.83 8.56 -2.77
N SER A 27 0.89 7.39 -3.39
CA SER A 27 1.85 6.32 -3.14
C SER A 27 2.47 5.92 -4.47
N VAL A 28 3.56 5.14 -4.45
CA VAL A 28 4.15 4.56 -5.66
C VAL A 28 3.13 3.89 -6.58
N PHE A 29 2.12 3.25 -6.00
CA PHE A 29 1.09 2.53 -6.75
C PHE A 29 0.11 3.44 -7.51
N HIS A 30 0.17 4.76 -7.27
CA HIS A 30 -0.57 5.72 -8.08
C HIS A 30 0.08 5.96 -9.44
N HIS A 31 1.36 5.66 -9.66
CA HIS A 31 1.96 5.83 -10.98
C HIS A 31 1.22 5.04 -12.05
N GLY A 32 1.04 5.64 -13.23
CA GLY A 32 0.31 5.05 -14.35
C GLY A 32 0.80 3.65 -14.74
N GLU A 33 2.11 3.43 -14.68
CA GLU A 33 2.75 2.15 -14.94
C GLU A 33 2.33 1.10 -13.91
N ALA A 34 2.31 1.46 -12.62
CA ALA A 34 1.80 0.58 -11.58
C ALA A 34 0.31 0.31 -11.75
N LEU A 35 -0.51 1.33 -12.05
CA LEU A 35 -1.95 1.16 -12.28
C LEU A 35 -2.22 0.18 -13.44
N ALA A 36 -1.49 0.30 -14.53
CA ALA A 36 -1.61 -0.60 -15.68
C ALA A 36 -1.25 -2.05 -15.30
N ILE A 37 -0.15 -2.25 -14.56
CA ILE A 37 0.25 -3.58 -14.08
C ILE A 37 -0.80 -4.15 -13.12
N LEU A 38 -1.31 -3.34 -12.18
CA LEU A 38 -2.34 -3.76 -11.24
C LEU A 38 -3.63 -4.18 -11.96
N ALA A 39 -4.03 -3.45 -13.00
CA ALA A 39 -5.19 -3.77 -13.82
C ALA A 39 -5.01 -5.09 -14.58
N GLU A 40 -3.84 -5.28 -15.20
CA GLU A 40 -3.48 -6.51 -15.89
C GLU A 40 -3.49 -7.72 -14.97
N GLN A 41 -2.85 -7.63 -13.79
CA GLN A 41 -2.75 -8.74 -12.84
C GLN A 41 -4.08 -9.07 -12.16
N SER A 42 -4.92 -8.07 -11.89
CA SER A 42 -6.24 -8.30 -11.29
C SER A 42 -7.33 -8.62 -12.32
N GLY A 43 -7.06 -8.46 -13.61
CA GLY A 43 -8.06 -8.53 -14.67
C GLY A 43 -9.15 -7.45 -14.57
N ALA A 44 -8.91 -6.38 -13.80
CA ALA A 44 -9.87 -5.33 -13.58
C ALA A 44 -9.79 -4.23 -14.65
N THR A 45 -10.93 -3.61 -14.96
CA THR A 45 -10.98 -2.43 -15.82
C THR A 45 -10.54 -1.21 -15.03
N LEU A 46 -9.45 -0.57 -15.46
CA LEU A 46 -8.91 0.63 -14.84
C LEU A 46 -9.65 1.90 -15.30
N HIS A 47 -10.02 2.73 -14.33
CA HIS A 47 -10.59 4.06 -14.50
C HIS A 47 -9.77 5.08 -13.69
N PRO A 48 -8.73 5.72 -14.26
CA PRO A 48 -7.98 6.78 -13.59
C PRO A 48 -8.79 8.07 -13.63
N LEU A 49 -9.25 8.57 -12.49
CA LEU A 49 -10.09 9.76 -12.43
C LEU A 49 -9.33 10.98 -11.92
N ILE A 50 -9.44 12.09 -12.62
CA ILE A 50 -8.92 13.40 -12.21
C ILE A 50 -10.10 14.34 -11.99
N GLY A 51 -10.11 15.02 -10.84
CA GLY A 51 -11.02 16.12 -10.58
C GLY A 51 -10.40 17.46 -10.95
N TYR A 52 -11.09 18.25 -11.76
CA TYR A 52 -10.69 19.61 -12.14
C TYR A 52 -11.66 20.66 -11.61
N LYS A 53 -11.10 21.79 -11.19
CA LYS A 53 -11.84 23.01 -10.90
C LYS A 53 -11.46 24.06 -11.96
N GLY A 54 -12.22 24.11 -13.05
CA GLY A 54 -11.81 24.84 -14.24
C GLY A 54 -10.68 24.08 -14.92
N GLN A 55 -9.45 24.60 -14.83
CA GLN A 55 -8.24 23.92 -15.32
C GLN A 55 -7.31 23.50 -14.17
N GLU A 56 -7.67 23.80 -12.92
CA GLU A 56 -6.87 23.46 -11.74
C GLU A 56 -7.19 22.02 -11.31
N PRO A 57 -6.24 21.06 -11.40
CA PRO A 57 -6.45 19.72 -10.86
C PRO A 57 -6.53 19.79 -9.33
N VAL A 58 -7.51 19.10 -8.76
CA VAL A 58 -7.76 19.11 -7.31
C VAL A 58 -7.64 17.72 -6.69
N GLY A 59 -7.68 16.64 -7.47
CA GLY A 59 -7.38 15.34 -6.91
C GLY A 59 -7.46 14.22 -7.92
N LEU A 60 -6.90 13.08 -7.54
CA LEU A 60 -6.82 11.86 -8.30
C LEU A 60 -7.53 10.74 -7.53
N LEU A 61 -8.18 9.83 -8.22
CA LEU A 61 -8.60 8.55 -7.65
C LEU A 61 -8.62 7.49 -8.77
N PRO A 62 -7.69 6.52 -8.78
CA PRO A 62 -7.80 5.38 -9.67
C PRO A 62 -8.83 4.38 -9.12
N LEU A 63 -9.70 3.88 -9.98
CA LEU A 63 -10.70 2.87 -9.66
C LEU A 63 -10.50 1.62 -10.53
N PHE A 64 -10.70 0.46 -9.94
CA PHE A 64 -10.57 -0.84 -10.58
C PHE A 64 -11.93 -1.53 -10.54
N GLU A 65 -12.59 -1.59 -11.69
CA GLU A 65 -13.89 -2.23 -11.84
C GLU A 65 -13.72 -3.73 -12.13
N THR A 66 -14.47 -4.55 -11.41
CA THR A 66 -14.52 -6.00 -11.56
C THR A 66 -15.94 -6.51 -11.27
N THR A 67 -16.13 -7.82 -11.33
CA THR A 67 -17.40 -8.48 -11.04
C THR A 67 -17.25 -9.48 -9.90
N LEU A 68 -18.14 -9.40 -8.91
CA LEU A 68 -18.32 -10.41 -7.87
C LEU A 68 -19.55 -11.25 -8.20
N GLY A 69 -19.37 -12.27 -9.05
CA GLY A 69 -20.51 -13.00 -9.62
C GLY A 69 -21.39 -12.06 -10.44
N PRO A 70 -22.69 -11.89 -10.11
CA PRO A 70 -23.58 -10.99 -10.85
C PRO A 70 -23.46 -9.51 -10.43
N PHE A 71 -22.64 -9.18 -9.44
CA PHE A 71 -22.55 -7.83 -8.86
C PHE A 71 -21.35 -7.07 -9.41
N THR A 72 -21.54 -5.79 -9.73
CA THR A 72 -20.43 -4.90 -10.11
C THR A 72 -19.69 -4.45 -8.85
N ALA A 73 -18.37 -4.58 -8.83
CA ALA A 73 -17.54 -4.19 -7.71
C ALA A 73 -16.42 -3.25 -8.15
N VAL A 74 -16.16 -2.22 -7.36
CA VAL A 74 -15.14 -1.22 -7.63
C VAL A 74 -14.17 -1.15 -6.45
N TYR A 75 -12.89 -1.24 -6.76
CA TYR A 75 -11.82 -1.30 -5.77
C TYR A 75 -10.78 -0.20 -5.99
N SER A 76 -10.12 0.19 -4.91
CA SER A 76 -8.95 1.05 -4.95
C SER A 76 -8.14 0.87 -3.65
N PRO A 77 -7.15 -0.03 -3.60
CA PRO A 77 -6.55 -0.82 -4.69
C PRO A 77 -7.34 -2.09 -5.03
N PRO A 78 -7.06 -2.74 -6.19
CA PRO A 78 -7.62 -4.05 -6.48
C PRO A 78 -7.17 -5.07 -5.41
N PRO A 79 -8.03 -6.05 -5.08
CA PRO A 79 -7.75 -6.97 -3.99
C PRO A 79 -6.62 -7.94 -4.34
N HIS A 80 -6.01 -8.55 -3.31
CA HIS A 80 -5.05 -9.66 -3.39
C HIS A 80 -3.67 -9.40 -4.00
N LEU A 81 -3.31 -8.15 -4.30
CA LEU A 81 -1.99 -7.78 -4.83
C LEU A 81 -1.03 -7.23 -3.77
N GLU A 82 -1.35 -7.40 -2.48
CA GLU A 82 -0.59 -6.86 -1.34
C GLU A 82 -0.28 -5.35 -1.48
N VAL A 83 -1.20 -4.62 -2.09
CA VAL A 83 -1.24 -3.15 -2.11
C VAL A 83 -2.19 -2.70 -1.02
N PHE A 84 -1.68 -2.00 0.00
CA PHE A 84 -2.48 -1.67 1.19
C PHE A 84 -3.27 -0.37 1.06
N SER A 85 -2.85 0.55 0.19
CA SER A 85 -3.50 1.85 -0.01
C SER A 85 -3.34 2.36 -1.44
N LEU A 86 -4.44 2.88 -2.00
CA LEU A 86 -4.50 3.48 -3.33
C LEU A 86 -5.66 4.51 -3.46
N GLY A 87 -6.08 5.08 -2.32
CA GLY A 87 -7.23 5.97 -2.24
C GLY A 87 -7.00 7.37 -2.82
N PRO A 88 -7.84 8.36 -2.48
CA PRO A 88 -7.81 9.64 -3.16
C PRO A 88 -6.53 10.44 -2.87
N ALA A 89 -5.87 10.92 -3.92
CA ALA A 89 -4.69 11.76 -3.83
C ALA A 89 -5.08 13.23 -4.07
N LEU A 90 -5.02 14.08 -3.04
CA LEU A 90 -5.47 15.48 -3.15
C LEU A 90 -4.36 16.39 -3.69
N LEU A 91 -4.75 17.40 -4.47
CA LEU A 91 -3.84 18.35 -5.13
C LEU A 91 -4.21 19.80 -4.81
N ASN A 92 -3.19 20.65 -4.67
CA ASN A 92 -3.37 22.10 -4.50
C ASN A 92 -4.18 22.49 -3.24
N PHE A 93 -3.99 21.77 -2.12
CA PHE A 93 -4.70 22.04 -0.85
C PHE A 93 -3.89 22.81 0.20
N GLU A 94 -2.56 22.71 0.20
CA GLU A 94 -1.69 23.18 1.28
C GLU A 94 -1.87 24.67 1.63
N LYS A 95 -2.04 25.52 0.61
CA LYS A 95 -2.16 26.97 0.78
C LYS A 95 -3.62 27.44 0.99
N LEU A 96 -4.58 26.52 1.01
CA LEU A 96 -5.99 26.87 1.16
C LEU A 96 -6.35 27.09 2.64
N LYS A 97 -7.08 28.18 2.92
CA LYS A 97 -7.75 28.34 4.22
C LYS A 97 -8.72 27.16 4.45
N ARG A 98 -8.81 26.69 5.71
CA ARG A 98 -9.61 25.51 6.14
C ARG A 98 -10.97 25.42 5.45
N ARG A 99 -11.81 26.46 5.52
CA ARG A 99 -13.15 26.49 4.90
C ARG A 99 -13.14 26.24 3.40
N LYS A 100 -12.13 26.73 2.67
CA LYS A 100 -12.00 26.53 1.22
C LYS A 100 -11.48 25.13 0.90
N SER A 101 -10.55 24.64 1.70
CA SER A 101 -10.05 23.26 1.64
C SER A 101 -11.20 22.25 1.81
N GLU A 102 -11.91 22.28 2.93
CA GLU A 102 -13.02 21.34 3.21
C GLU A 102 -14.12 21.41 2.14
N ARG A 103 -14.47 22.61 1.66
CA ARG A 103 -15.45 22.77 0.58
C ARG A 103 -14.98 22.14 -0.73
N ARG A 104 -13.71 22.34 -1.11
CA ARG A 104 -13.14 21.80 -2.35
C ARG A 104 -13.05 20.28 -2.27
N HIS A 105 -12.54 19.78 -1.16
CA HIS A 105 -12.41 18.35 -0.89
C HIS A 105 -13.76 17.64 -0.89
N ARG A 106 -14.76 18.18 -0.18
CA ARG A 106 -16.13 17.64 -0.22
C ARG A 106 -16.69 17.58 -1.63
N ARG A 107 -16.53 18.66 -2.40
CA ARG A 107 -17.01 18.73 -3.80
C ARG A 107 -16.27 17.74 -4.71
N PHE A 108 -14.99 17.49 -4.47
CA PHE A 108 -14.22 16.51 -5.23
C PHE A 108 -14.78 15.11 -4.99
N VAL A 109 -14.94 14.71 -3.73
CA VAL A 109 -15.51 13.41 -3.36
C VAL A 109 -16.94 13.27 -3.89
N GLU A 110 -17.82 14.26 -3.68
CA GLU A 110 -19.19 14.22 -4.21
C GLU A 110 -19.22 14.02 -5.73
N SER A 111 -18.33 14.70 -6.47
CA SER A 111 -18.30 14.59 -7.94
C SER A 111 -17.76 13.24 -8.42
N ILE A 112 -16.76 12.67 -7.72
CA ILE A 112 -16.27 11.31 -7.98
C ILE A 112 -17.38 10.28 -7.74
N LEU A 113 -18.13 10.42 -6.65
CA LEU A 113 -19.20 9.48 -6.32
C LEU A 113 -20.37 9.58 -7.32
N THR A 114 -20.73 10.80 -7.76
CA THR A 114 -21.68 10.97 -8.87
C THR A 114 -21.19 10.31 -10.14
N TRP A 115 -19.91 10.50 -10.52
CA TRP A 115 -19.34 9.84 -11.70
C TRP A 115 -19.44 8.32 -11.58
N LEU A 116 -19.07 7.78 -10.42
CA LEU A 116 -19.10 6.34 -10.13
C LEU A 116 -20.52 5.77 -10.22
N ASP A 117 -21.52 6.47 -9.68
CA ASP A 117 -22.93 6.06 -9.76
C ASP A 117 -23.46 6.14 -11.20
N ASP A 118 -23.13 7.21 -11.94
CA ASP A 118 -23.64 7.45 -13.30
C ASP A 118 -23.02 6.52 -14.35
N HIS A 119 -21.76 6.08 -14.15
CA HIS A 119 -21.02 5.32 -15.16
C HIS A 119 -20.87 3.83 -14.83
N LEU A 120 -20.77 3.47 -13.54
CA LEU A 120 -20.48 2.10 -13.11
C LEU A 120 -21.64 1.46 -12.31
N ASP A 121 -22.49 2.27 -11.67
CA ASP A 121 -23.58 1.84 -10.77
C ASP A 121 -23.20 0.62 -9.87
N PRO A 122 -22.10 0.69 -9.09
CA PRO A 122 -21.53 -0.50 -8.49
C PRO A 122 -22.30 -0.94 -7.24
N ASP A 123 -22.42 -2.26 -7.10
CA ASP A 123 -22.98 -2.92 -5.93
C ASP A 123 -22.02 -2.91 -4.73
N TYR A 124 -20.72 -2.83 -4.99
CA TYR A 124 -19.68 -2.77 -3.97
C TYR A 124 -18.62 -1.73 -4.30
N VAL A 125 -18.20 -0.96 -3.30
CA VAL A 125 -17.04 -0.07 -3.39
C VAL A 125 -16.13 -0.31 -2.19
N ASP A 126 -14.82 -0.47 -2.41
CA ASP A 126 -13.78 -0.56 -1.37
C ASP A 126 -12.61 0.37 -1.74
N ILE A 127 -12.44 1.46 -0.99
CA ILE A 127 -11.37 2.44 -1.20
C ILE A 127 -10.52 2.53 0.06
N ARG A 128 -9.20 2.34 -0.07
CA ARG A 128 -8.26 2.36 1.06
C ARG A 128 -7.34 3.57 0.99
N THR A 129 -7.48 4.46 1.96
CA THR A 129 -6.68 5.70 2.02
C THR A 129 -5.25 5.42 2.46
N VAL A 130 -4.36 6.39 2.26
CA VAL A 130 -3.10 6.46 3.00
C VAL A 130 -3.35 6.98 4.42
N ASP A 131 -2.34 6.87 5.29
CA ASP A 131 -2.42 7.29 6.68
C ASP A 131 -2.37 8.82 6.88
N ARG A 132 -2.00 9.57 5.83
CA ARG A 132 -2.02 11.04 5.80
C ARG A 132 -3.36 11.62 5.30
N TYR A 133 -4.33 10.79 4.94
CA TYR A 133 -5.62 11.24 4.46
C TYR A 133 -6.62 11.41 5.63
N ASP A 134 -6.60 12.60 6.23
CA ASP A 134 -7.21 12.82 7.55
C ASP A 134 -8.73 13.07 7.55
N ASP A 135 -9.32 13.44 6.43
CA ASP A 135 -10.74 13.79 6.35
C ASP A 135 -11.51 12.79 5.48
N VAL A 136 -12.19 11.84 6.11
CA VAL A 136 -13.06 10.87 5.42
C VAL A 136 -14.54 11.23 5.54
N ARG A 137 -14.89 12.37 6.16
CA ARG A 137 -16.30 12.77 6.36
C ARG A 137 -17.09 12.87 5.06
N PRO A 138 -16.53 13.38 3.93
CA PRO A 138 -17.27 13.41 2.67
C PRO A 138 -17.71 12.03 2.19
N PHE A 139 -16.93 10.96 2.42
CA PHE A 139 -17.36 9.60 2.11
C PHE A 139 -18.49 9.15 3.04
N LYS A 140 -18.35 9.38 4.35
CA LYS A 140 -19.40 9.04 5.33
C LYS A 140 -20.73 9.73 5.06
N TRP A 141 -20.70 11.00 4.66
CA TRP A 141 -21.90 11.75 4.29
C TRP A 141 -22.59 11.21 3.03
N ASN A 142 -21.90 10.39 2.24
CA ASN A 142 -22.40 9.76 1.01
C ASN A 142 -22.53 8.22 1.17
N GLY A 143 -22.79 7.75 2.39
CA GLY A 143 -23.20 6.37 2.65
C GLY A 143 -22.06 5.34 2.71
N PHE A 144 -20.81 5.78 2.83
CA PHE A 144 -19.69 4.88 3.09
C PHE A 144 -19.53 4.62 4.60
N ASP A 145 -19.29 3.36 4.93
CA ASP A 145 -18.71 2.97 6.20
C ASP A 145 -17.21 3.26 6.17
N ALA A 146 -16.70 3.91 7.21
CA ALA A 146 -15.28 4.24 7.34
C ALA A 146 -14.69 3.46 8.52
N THR A 147 -14.00 2.37 8.20
CA THR A 147 -13.39 1.47 9.18
C THR A 147 -11.92 1.87 9.36
N PRO A 148 -11.49 2.24 10.58
CA PRO A 148 -10.08 2.51 10.84
C PRO A 148 -9.28 1.22 10.67
N THR A 149 -8.13 1.36 10.04
CA THR A 149 -7.14 0.32 9.75
C THR A 149 -5.78 0.92 10.10
N TYR A 150 -4.81 0.12 10.51
CA TYR A 150 -3.56 0.62 11.09
C TYR A 150 -2.31 0.17 10.32
N THR A 151 -1.32 1.03 10.31
CA THR A 151 0.07 0.70 9.95
C THR A 151 1.03 1.11 11.06
N TYR A 152 2.28 0.66 10.98
CA TYR A 152 3.32 1.00 11.94
C TYR A 152 4.38 1.89 11.29
N ILE A 153 4.50 3.12 11.79
CA ILE A 153 5.46 4.11 11.30
C ILE A 153 6.58 4.27 12.32
N VAL A 154 7.82 4.06 11.89
CA VAL A 154 9.02 4.43 12.64
C VAL A 154 9.50 5.79 12.13
N ASP A 155 9.65 6.76 13.03
CA ASP A 155 10.30 8.03 12.75
C ASP A 155 11.81 7.83 12.71
N ILE A 156 12.39 7.85 11.52
CA ILE A 156 13.81 7.61 11.28
C ILE A 156 14.60 8.92 11.17
N THR A 157 14.05 10.06 11.57
CA THR A 157 14.76 11.35 11.51
C THR A 157 15.82 11.53 12.60
N ARG A 158 15.68 10.81 13.72
CA ARG A 158 16.60 10.81 14.87
C ARG A 158 17.95 10.20 14.49
N ASP A 159 19.05 10.58 15.14
CA ASP A 159 20.34 9.91 14.96
C ASP A 159 20.25 8.40 15.28
N GLU A 160 21.18 7.61 14.71
CA GLU A 160 21.14 6.14 14.80
C GLU A 160 21.15 5.63 16.25
N GLU A 161 21.96 6.24 17.12
CA GLU A 161 22.04 5.87 18.53
C GLU A 161 20.69 6.09 19.23
N THR A 162 20.12 7.30 19.10
CA THR A 162 18.81 7.62 19.67
C THR A 162 17.72 6.70 19.11
N LEU A 163 17.74 6.38 17.82
CA LEU A 163 16.77 5.49 17.21
C LEU A 163 16.87 4.06 17.77
N LEU A 164 18.08 3.50 17.89
CA LEU A 164 18.32 2.18 18.49
C LEU A 164 17.88 2.11 19.96
N THR A 165 17.98 3.21 20.72
CA THR A 165 17.46 3.22 22.10
C THR A 165 15.95 3.07 22.17
N SER A 166 15.21 3.52 21.13
CA SER A 166 13.76 3.33 21.06
C SER A 166 13.33 1.91 20.67
N PHE A 167 14.26 1.10 20.14
CA PHE A 167 14.00 -0.29 19.85
C PHE A 167 13.97 -1.12 21.14
N SER A 168 13.29 -2.26 21.08
CA SER A 168 13.29 -3.23 22.15
C SER A 168 14.69 -3.79 22.40
N ARG A 169 14.89 -4.35 23.59
CA ARG A 169 16.21 -4.86 24.02
C ARG A 169 16.73 -5.98 23.10
N ASP A 170 15.86 -6.87 22.65
CA ASP A 170 16.19 -7.97 21.74
C ASP A 170 16.59 -7.46 20.36
N ALA A 171 15.80 -6.58 19.74
CA ALA A 171 16.15 -5.99 18.44
C ALA A 171 17.49 -5.25 18.49
N ARG A 172 17.69 -4.41 19.51
CA ARG A 172 18.97 -3.71 19.71
C ARG A 172 20.13 -4.69 19.94
N SER A 173 19.93 -5.75 20.73
CA SER A 173 20.95 -6.77 20.96
C SER A 173 21.32 -7.49 19.67
N ASN A 174 20.32 -7.89 18.87
CA ASN A 174 20.53 -8.55 17.59
C ASN A 174 21.30 -7.66 16.62
N ILE A 175 20.96 -6.37 16.55
CA ILE A 175 21.63 -5.41 15.67
C ILE A 175 23.07 -5.12 16.12
N CYS A 176 23.30 -4.89 17.42
CA CYS A 176 24.60 -4.42 17.91
C CYS A 176 25.60 -5.52 18.23
N ASN A 177 25.16 -6.76 18.49
CA ASN A 177 26.03 -7.85 18.93
C ASN A 177 26.24 -8.94 17.87
N THR A 178 25.60 -8.84 16.70
CA THR A 178 25.91 -9.74 15.58
C THR A 178 27.21 -9.26 14.94
N ASP A 179 28.15 -10.19 14.73
CA ASP A 179 29.42 -9.91 14.05
C ASP A 179 29.16 -9.41 12.62
N GLU A 180 29.80 -8.31 12.22
CA GLU A 180 29.65 -7.73 10.88
C GLU A 180 30.26 -8.66 9.81
N ASP A 181 31.21 -9.53 10.17
CA ASP A 181 31.79 -10.53 9.26
C ASP A 181 30.91 -11.78 9.11
N ALA A 182 29.83 -11.93 9.91
CA ALA A 182 28.95 -13.10 9.85
C ALA A 182 27.91 -13.04 8.72
N TYR A 183 27.72 -11.86 8.11
CA TYR A 183 26.70 -11.66 7.08
C TYR A 183 27.07 -10.53 6.13
N GLU A 184 26.50 -10.55 4.92
CA GLU A 184 26.60 -9.47 3.95
C GLU A 184 25.18 -9.05 3.53
N ILE A 185 24.91 -7.74 3.45
CA ILE A 185 23.65 -7.21 2.92
C ILE A 185 23.95 -6.37 1.69
N GLU A 186 23.30 -6.70 0.58
CA GLU A 186 23.44 -5.98 -0.68
C GLU A 186 22.07 -5.53 -1.22
N GLU A 187 22.06 -4.38 -1.89
CA GLU A 187 20.96 -4.01 -2.79
C GLU A 187 21.17 -4.74 -4.12
N GLY A 188 20.23 -5.62 -4.46
CA GLY A 188 20.29 -6.44 -5.66
C GLY A 188 19.50 -5.84 -6.84
N ASP A 189 19.27 -6.67 -7.84
CA ASP A 189 18.52 -6.34 -9.05
C ASP A 189 17.22 -7.17 -9.17
N ALA A 190 16.73 -7.37 -10.40
CA ALA A 190 15.54 -8.16 -10.66
C ALA A 190 15.66 -9.64 -10.20
N ASP A 191 16.87 -10.20 -10.12
CA ASP A 191 17.11 -11.54 -9.59
C ASP A 191 16.87 -11.58 -8.07
N ALA A 192 17.28 -10.51 -7.36
CA ALA A 192 16.96 -10.35 -5.94
C ALA A 192 15.46 -10.15 -5.70
N VAL A 193 14.75 -9.48 -6.62
CA VAL A 193 13.28 -9.38 -6.57
C VAL A 193 12.63 -10.77 -6.63
N ASP A 194 13.08 -11.60 -7.58
CA ASP A 194 12.58 -12.98 -7.74
C ASP A 194 12.83 -13.81 -6.49
N PHE A 195 14.07 -13.80 -6.00
CA PHE A 195 14.49 -14.51 -4.79
C PHE A 195 13.59 -14.18 -3.59
N VAL A 196 13.33 -12.90 -3.32
CA VAL A 196 12.51 -12.48 -2.18
C VAL A 196 11.06 -12.97 -2.31
N ILE A 197 10.47 -12.87 -3.51
CA ILE A 197 9.08 -13.30 -3.72
C ILE A 197 8.94 -14.82 -3.62
N GLU A 198 9.87 -15.58 -4.19
CA GLU A 198 9.86 -17.04 -4.13
C GLU A 198 10.02 -17.53 -2.68
N GLN A 199 10.92 -16.94 -1.89
CA GLN A 199 11.05 -17.27 -0.47
C GLN A 199 9.76 -17.01 0.33
N ILE A 200 9.05 -15.92 0.02
CA ILE A 200 7.77 -15.64 0.68
C ILE A 200 6.74 -16.68 0.26
N ARG A 201 6.69 -17.04 -1.03
CA ARG A 201 5.76 -18.05 -1.56
C ARG A 201 5.97 -19.41 -0.89
N GLU A 202 7.21 -19.90 -0.86
CA GLU A 202 7.57 -21.16 -0.20
C GLU A 202 7.12 -21.17 1.27
N ARG A 203 7.33 -20.06 1.99
CA ARG A 203 6.91 -19.94 3.39
C ARG A 203 5.39 -19.95 3.58
N HIS A 204 4.62 -19.43 2.60
CA HIS A 204 3.16 -19.50 2.64
C HIS A 204 2.67 -20.91 2.31
N ASP A 205 3.29 -21.58 1.33
CA ASP A 205 3.00 -22.98 0.96
C ASP A 205 3.21 -23.93 2.16
N GLU A 206 4.30 -23.77 2.92
CA GLU A 206 4.54 -24.51 4.17
C GLU A 206 3.48 -24.29 5.26
N GLN A 207 2.71 -23.20 5.18
CA GLN A 207 1.66 -22.86 6.14
C GLN A 207 0.25 -23.16 5.60
N ASP A 208 0.14 -23.81 4.44
CA ASP A 208 -1.11 -24.01 3.70
C ASP A 208 -1.88 -22.68 3.50
N LYS A 209 -1.15 -21.59 3.25
CA LYS A 209 -1.71 -20.26 3.01
C LYS A 209 -1.53 -19.85 1.57
N GLU A 210 -2.54 -19.20 1.03
CA GLU A 210 -2.47 -18.64 -0.31
C GLU A 210 -1.63 -17.36 -0.33
N TYR A 211 -0.72 -17.25 -1.30
CA TYR A 211 0.04 -16.04 -1.60
C TYR A 211 -0.08 -15.75 -3.10
N ARG A 212 -0.64 -14.58 -3.43
CA ARG A 212 -1.06 -14.25 -4.81
C ARG A 212 -0.13 -13.29 -5.55
N VAL A 213 0.87 -12.74 -4.85
CA VAL A 213 1.89 -11.90 -5.48
C VAL A 213 2.89 -12.80 -6.20
N THR A 214 3.03 -12.61 -7.51
CA THR A 214 3.94 -13.41 -8.34
C THR A 214 5.27 -12.67 -8.56
N SER A 215 6.35 -13.43 -8.80
CA SER A 215 7.63 -12.82 -9.18
C SER A 215 7.53 -12.02 -10.46
N GLN A 216 6.70 -12.44 -11.42
CA GLN A 216 6.45 -11.68 -12.64
C GLN A 216 5.83 -10.32 -12.34
N PHE A 217 4.84 -10.26 -11.45
CA PHE A 217 4.20 -9.01 -11.03
C PHE A 217 5.22 -8.08 -10.36
N ALA A 218 5.98 -8.58 -9.37
CA ALA A 218 6.97 -7.79 -8.66
C ALA A 218 8.09 -7.28 -9.58
N LYS A 219 8.62 -8.13 -10.49
CA LYS A 219 9.63 -7.72 -11.49
C LYS A 219 9.07 -6.72 -12.49
N SER A 220 7.80 -6.85 -12.89
CA SER A 220 7.15 -5.87 -13.78
C SER A 220 7.10 -4.49 -13.14
N LEU A 221 6.77 -4.41 -11.84
CA LEU A 221 6.82 -3.16 -11.09
C LEU A 221 8.25 -2.63 -10.99
N TYR A 222 9.22 -3.48 -10.65
CA TYR A 222 10.63 -3.10 -10.53
C TYR A 222 11.19 -2.50 -11.83
N HIS A 223 10.84 -3.05 -12.99
CA HIS A 223 11.35 -2.59 -14.28
C HIS A 223 10.63 -1.37 -14.86
N ARG A 224 9.34 -1.18 -14.55
CA ARG A 224 8.50 -0.16 -15.19
C ARG A 224 8.29 1.09 -14.34
N LEU A 225 8.44 0.98 -13.03
CA LEU A 225 8.42 2.15 -12.16
C LEU A 225 9.71 2.97 -12.32
N PRO A 226 9.71 4.25 -11.90
CA PRO A 226 10.93 5.04 -11.87
C PRO A 226 12.05 4.30 -11.13
N ALA A 227 13.28 4.45 -11.62
CA ALA A 227 14.45 3.86 -10.98
C ALA A 227 14.48 4.19 -9.47
N GLU A 228 15.05 3.29 -8.66
CA GLU A 228 15.19 3.45 -7.21
C GLU A 228 13.88 3.44 -6.40
N THR A 229 12.74 3.22 -7.05
CA THR A 229 11.44 3.10 -6.39
C THR A 229 11.28 1.79 -5.64
N ILE A 230 11.75 0.68 -6.22
CA ILE A 230 11.75 -0.64 -5.60
C ILE A 230 13.20 -1.05 -5.38
N ARG A 231 13.56 -1.27 -4.11
CA ARG A 231 14.91 -1.63 -3.70
C ARG A 231 14.90 -3.03 -3.06
N PRO A 232 15.36 -4.06 -3.77
CA PRO A 232 15.48 -5.40 -3.21
C PRO A 232 16.77 -5.50 -2.39
N TYR A 233 16.64 -5.80 -1.10
CA TYR A 233 17.79 -6.08 -0.23
C TYR A 233 17.84 -7.56 0.10
N VAL A 234 19.01 -8.16 -0.04
CA VAL A 234 19.26 -9.57 0.26
C VAL A 234 20.37 -9.66 1.29
N ILE A 235 20.20 -10.56 2.26
CA ILE A 235 21.24 -10.91 3.21
C ILE A 235 21.79 -12.30 2.88
N SER A 236 23.11 -12.41 2.91
CA SER A 236 23.86 -13.65 2.69
C SER A 236 24.66 -14.02 3.94
N VAL A 237 24.74 -15.32 4.23
CA VAL A 237 25.56 -15.91 5.30
C VAL A 237 26.39 -17.02 4.67
N GLU A 238 27.70 -17.05 4.90
CA GLU A 238 28.62 -18.00 4.25
C GLU A 238 28.52 -18.04 2.71
N ASN A 239 28.20 -16.90 2.09
CA ASN A 239 27.94 -16.71 0.65
C ASN A 239 26.64 -17.35 0.11
N GLU A 240 25.75 -17.80 0.99
CA GLU A 240 24.42 -18.26 0.60
C GLU A 240 23.38 -17.19 0.96
N ARG A 241 22.48 -16.88 0.01
CA ARG A 241 21.37 -15.94 0.25
C ARG A 241 20.38 -16.60 1.22
N VAL A 242 20.22 -16.02 2.40
CA VAL A 242 19.36 -16.60 3.44
C VAL A 242 18.02 -15.87 3.57
N GLY A 243 17.96 -14.58 3.23
CA GLY A 243 16.75 -13.79 3.35
C GLY A 243 16.74 -12.50 2.56
N GLY A 244 15.59 -11.83 2.47
CA GLY A 244 15.51 -10.53 1.85
C GLY A 244 14.19 -9.78 2.06
N VAL A 245 14.19 -8.53 1.58
CA VAL A 245 13.07 -7.60 1.66
C VAL A 245 13.02 -6.70 0.43
N LEU A 246 11.82 -6.49 -0.12
CA LEU A 246 11.54 -5.45 -1.10
C LEU A 246 11.07 -4.21 -0.36
N ALA A 247 11.89 -3.16 -0.39
CA ALA A 247 11.53 -1.84 0.10
C ALA A 247 10.98 -0.99 -1.05
N LEU A 248 9.88 -0.28 -0.81
CA LEU A 248 9.37 0.74 -1.73
C LEU A 248 9.73 2.13 -1.21
N GLU A 249 10.26 3.01 -2.04
CA GLU A 249 10.52 4.40 -1.67
C GLU A 249 9.54 5.34 -2.36
N TRP A 250 8.85 6.16 -1.57
CA TRP A 250 7.96 7.20 -2.10
C TRP A 250 7.92 8.43 -1.19
N GLY A 251 8.16 9.62 -1.76
CA GLY A 251 8.19 10.87 -1.00
C GLY A 251 9.21 10.83 0.14
N ASP A 252 8.75 11.01 1.38
CA ASP A 252 9.59 10.95 2.58
C ASP A 252 9.57 9.58 3.29
N THR A 253 8.94 8.57 2.69
CA THR A 253 8.63 7.29 3.33
C THR A 253 9.25 6.11 2.57
N VAL A 254 9.80 5.17 3.31
CA VAL A 254 10.18 3.83 2.83
C VAL A 254 9.20 2.82 3.39
N TYR A 255 8.67 1.92 2.56
CA TYR A 255 7.68 0.92 2.94
C TYR A 255 8.30 -0.47 2.88
N ARG A 256 8.14 -1.26 3.95
CA ARG A 256 8.56 -2.66 4.02
C ARG A 256 7.56 -3.58 3.29
N TRP A 257 7.56 -3.55 1.96
CA TRP A 257 6.47 -4.11 1.16
C TRP A 257 6.39 -5.65 1.19
N GLN A 258 7.43 -6.33 0.74
CA GLN A 258 7.48 -7.80 0.69
C GLN A 258 8.73 -8.29 1.41
N GLY A 259 8.64 -9.37 2.17
CA GLY A 259 9.78 -10.02 2.82
C GLY A 259 9.60 -10.22 4.31
N GLY A 260 10.65 -10.67 4.97
CA GLY A 260 10.57 -11.07 6.38
C GLY A 260 10.03 -12.48 6.59
N ALA A 261 10.32 -13.40 5.67
CA ALA A 261 10.13 -14.83 5.92
C ALA A 261 10.90 -15.26 7.17
N LYS A 262 10.56 -16.41 7.75
CA LYS A 262 11.38 -16.99 8.83
C LYS A 262 12.53 -17.73 8.15
N HIS A 263 13.73 -17.60 8.71
CA HIS A 263 14.94 -18.23 8.20
C HIS A 263 15.45 -19.26 9.20
N ASP A 264 16.00 -20.37 8.70
CA ASP A 264 16.57 -21.44 9.50
C ASP A 264 18.09 -21.30 9.63
N VAL A 265 18.52 -20.10 10.03
CA VAL A 265 19.93 -19.75 10.30
C VAL A 265 20.06 -19.05 11.65
N ASP A 266 21.23 -19.18 12.29
CA ASP A 266 21.52 -18.57 13.60
C ASP A 266 21.97 -17.10 13.48
N VAL A 267 21.37 -16.38 12.54
CA VAL A 267 21.60 -14.95 12.28
C VAL A 267 20.23 -14.26 12.36
N PRO A 268 20.10 -13.11 13.06
CA PRO A 268 18.84 -12.40 13.18
C PRO A 268 18.50 -11.61 11.91
N VAL A 269 18.37 -12.32 10.79
CA VAL A 269 18.20 -11.81 9.42
C VAL A 269 17.26 -10.63 9.33
N ASN A 270 16.05 -10.75 9.88
CA ASN A 270 15.04 -9.72 9.73
C ASN A 270 15.37 -8.44 10.53
N ASP A 271 16.00 -8.56 11.70
CA ASP A 271 16.49 -7.39 12.46
C ASP A 271 17.55 -6.62 11.67
N LEU A 272 18.50 -7.36 11.09
CA LEU A 272 19.63 -6.79 10.35
C LEU A 272 19.18 -6.14 9.05
N LEU A 273 18.31 -6.81 8.28
CA LEU A 273 17.71 -6.26 7.06
C LEU A 273 16.92 -4.98 7.35
N ASP A 274 16.02 -5.01 8.35
CA ASP A 274 15.22 -3.83 8.70
C ASP A 274 16.11 -2.66 9.15
N TRP A 275 17.17 -2.94 9.91
CA TRP A 275 18.13 -1.92 10.31
C TRP A 275 18.94 -1.36 9.13
N HIS A 276 19.40 -2.22 8.23
CA HIS A 276 20.10 -1.81 7.01
C HIS A 276 19.22 -0.89 6.16
N VAL A 277 17.96 -1.29 5.89
CA VAL A 277 16.98 -0.48 5.15
C VAL A 277 16.79 0.88 5.83
N VAL A 278 16.69 0.92 7.16
CA VAL A 278 16.57 2.18 7.90
C VAL A 278 17.79 3.09 7.71
N ARG A 279 19.02 2.56 7.83
CA ARG A 279 20.25 3.35 7.66
C ARG A 279 20.38 3.88 6.24
N GLU A 280 20.13 3.03 5.26
CA GLU A 280 20.14 3.36 3.85
C GLU A 280 19.11 4.45 3.52
N ALA A 281 17.87 4.29 3.97
CA ALA A 281 16.80 5.27 3.81
C ALA A 281 17.17 6.63 4.45
N LYS A 282 17.79 6.60 5.65
CA LYS A 282 18.26 7.82 6.33
C LYS A 282 19.36 8.53 5.54
N SER A 283 20.31 7.80 4.96
CA SER A 283 21.38 8.38 4.14
C SER A 283 20.82 9.14 2.92
N ARG A 284 19.68 8.67 2.40
CA ARG A 284 18.91 9.30 1.30
C ARG A 284 17.93 10.38 1.77
N GLY A 285 17.92 10.73 3.06
CA GLY A 285 17.09 11.79 3.62
C GLY A 285 15.62 11.42 3.82
N ARG A 286 15.27 10.13 3.77
CA ARG A 286 13.92 9.65 4.10
C ARG A 286 13.65 9.83 5.60
N LYS A 287 12.38 10.01 5.95
CA LYS A 287 11.96 10.41 7.31
C LYS A 287 11.12 9.35 8.01
N ARG A 288 10.45 8.49 7.25
CA ARG A 288 9.52 7.49 7.77
C ARG A 288 9.88 6.11 7.24
N TYR A 289 9.86 5.11 8.13
CA TYR A 289 9.86 3.71 7.75
C TYR A 289 8.51 3.10 8.11
N ASP A 290 7.71 2.79 7.10
CA ASP A 290 6.40 2.15 7.23
C ASP A 290 6.58 0.63 7.19
N LEU A 291 6.38 0.00 8.34
CA LEU A 291 6.50 -1.45 8.50
C LEU A 291 5.31 -2.21 7.91
N VAL A 292 4.25 -1.53 7.48
CA VAL A 292 2.97 -2.07 6.97
C VAL A 292 2.26 -3.06 7.92
N GLY A 293 1.04 -3.49 7.60
CA GLY A 293 0.43 -4.68 8.19
C GLY A 293 0.15 -4.67 9.71
N ALA A 294 -0.07 -3.51 10.34
CA ALA A 294 -0.36 -3.41 11.77
C ALA A 294 -1.78 -3.86 12.19
N ASN A 295 -2.56 -4.44 11.26
CA ASN A 295 -3.88 -5.04 11.55
C ASN A 295 -3.82 -6.56 11.71
N LEU A 296 -2.67 -7.17 11.45
CA LEU A 296 -2.48 -8.62 11.62
C LEU A 296 -1.75 -8.85 12.94
N PRO A 297 -2.42 -9.29 14.03
CA PRO A 297 -1.80 -9.41 15.36
C PRO A 297 -0.50 -10.21 15.35
N ARG A 298 -0.41 -11.23 14.48
CA ARG A 298 0.79 -12.04 14.25
C ARG A 298 2.01 -11.21 13.80
N LEU A 299 1.79 -10.21 12.95
CA LEU A 299 2.84 -9.34 12.43
C LEU A 299 3.19 -8.23 13.42
N CYS A 300 2.24 -7.82 14.26
CA CYS A 300 2.46 -6.73 15.22
C CYS A 300 3.55 -7.04 16.24
N LYS A 301 3.61 -8.29 16.74
CA LYS A 301 4.62 -8.71 17.73
C LYS A 301 6.05 -8.48 17.23
N TYR A 302 6.32 -8.85 15.97
CA TYR A 302 7.62 -8.60 15.35
C TYR A 302 7.84 -7.10 15.17
N LYS A 303 6.89 -6.39 14.54
CA LYS A 303 7.05 -5.00 14.12
C LYS A 303 7.16 -4.02 15.28
N SER A 304 6.51 -4.30 16.42
CA SER A 304 6.57 -3.44 17.61
C SER A 304 7.97 -3.30 18.21
N LYS A 305 8.89 -4.21 17.87
CA LYS A 305 10.27 -4.20 18.38
C LYS A 305 11.08 -2.99 17.90
N PHE A 306 10.70 -2.39 16.77
CA PHE A 306 11.35 -1.19 16.21
C PHE A 306 10.78 0.13 16.77
N GLY A 307 10.02 0.07 17.87
CA GLY A 307 9.41 1.26 18.49
C GLY A 307 8.49 2.09 17.58
N PRO A 308 7.64 1.50 16.71
CA PRO A 308 6.80 2.26 15.81
C PRO A 308 5.63 2.95 16.53
N THR A 309 5.08 3.98 15.90
CA THR A 309 3.76 4.53 16.23
C THR A 309 2.70 3.91 15.32
N ALA A 310 1.57 3.48 15.90
CA ALA A 310 0.42 3.05 15.12
C ALA A 310 -0.22 4.27 14.44
N SER A 311 -0.24 4.28 13.11
CA SER A 311 -0.87 5.31 12.30
C SER A 311 -2.13 4.76 11.65
N ALA A 312 -3.24 5.49 11.75
CA ALA A 312 -4.51 5.06 11.19
C ALA A 312 -4.65 5.50 9.73
N TYR A 313 -5.16 4.61 8.90
CA TYR A 313 -5.76 4.91 7.60
C TYR A 313 -7.17 4.32 7.56
N TYR A 314 -7.93 4.59 6.51
CA TYR A 314 -9.32 4.18 6.44
C TYR A 314 -9.59 3.26 5.26
N THR A 315 -10.29 2.17 5.56
CA THR A 315 -10.99 1.38 4.56
C THR A 315 -12.41 1.93 4.46
N LEU A 316 -12.76 2.45 3.28
CA LEU A 316 -14.03 3.11 2.98
C LEU A 316 -14.86 2.16 2.11
N GLN A 317 -15.97 1.67 2.66
CA GLN A 317 -16.81 0.68 2.01
C GLN A 317 -18.23 1.17 1.79
N ARG A 318 -18.79 0.89 0.62
CA ARG A 318 -20.22 1.12 0.32
C ARG A 318 -20.79 -0.13 -0.35
N ARG A 319 -21.98 -0.54 0.07
CA ARG A 319 -22.72 -1.68 -0.50
C ARG A 319 -24.09 -1.23 -0.97
N SER A 320 -24.54 -1.72 -2.12
CA SER A 320 -25.93 -1.57 -2.54
C SER A 320 -26.86 -2.37 -1.63
N SER A 321 -28.14 -2.01 -1.61
CA SER A 321 -29.15 -2.78 -0.89
C SER A 321 -29.23 -4.23 -1.40
N ARG A 322 -29.03 -4.44 -2.72
CA ARG A 322 -29.06 -5.77 -3.34
C ARG A 322 -27.92 -6.64 -2.81
N MET A 323 -26.70 -6.12 -2.78
CA MET A 323 -25.55 -6.84 -2.25
C MET A 323 -25.68 -7.09 -0.75
N SER A 324 -26.23 -6.13 0.01
CA SER A 324 -26.44 -6.28 1.45
C SER A 324 -27.37 -7.46 1.76
N ILE A 325 -28.49 -7.56 1.04
CA ILE A 325 -29.43 -8.68 1.16
C ILE A 325 -28.76 -10.00 0.76
N ALA A 326 -28.01 -10.02 -0.35
CA ALA A 326 -27.31 -11.22 -0.81
C ALA A 326 -26.26 -11.70 0.20
N THR A 327 -25.51 -10.76 0.80
CA THR A 327 -24.49 -11.04 1.82
C THR A 327 -25.13 -11.59 3.09
N GLU A 328 -26.24 -10.99 3.56
CA GLU A 328 -26.99 -11.51 4.70
C GLU A 328 -27.56 -12.91 4.45
N ALA A 329 -28.11 -13.14 3.25
CA ALA A 329 -28.63 -14.45 2.87
C ALA A 329 -27.52 -15.51 2.84
N TYR A 330 -26.35 -15.15 2.30
CA TYR A 330 -25.16 -16.01 2.25
C TYR A 330 -24.59 -16.29 3.65
N GLN A 331 -24.52 -15.28 4.53
CA GLN A 331 -24.13 -15.43 5.93
C GLN A 331 -25.15 -16.22 6.77
N ARG A 332 -26.34 -16.50 6.23
CA ARG A 332 -27.33 -17.39 6.86
C ARG A 332 -27.32 -18.81 6.27
N LEU A 333 -26.59 -19.05 5.18
CA LEU A 333 -26.38 -20.41 4.66
C LEU A 333 -25.49 -21.22 5.61
N PRO A 334 -25.69 -22.53 5.72
CA PRO A 334 -24.77 -23.42 6.44
C PRO A 334 -23.34 -23.30 5.88
N ASP A 335 -22.32 -23.41 6.75
CA ASP A 335 -20.92 -23.22 6.35
C ASP A 335 -20.49 -24.13 5.19
N SER A 336 -21.16 -25.28 5.00
CA SER A 336 -20.95 -26.18 3.86
C SER A 336 -21.25 -25.57 2.48
N PHE A 337 -21.89 -24.41 2.41
CA PHE A 337 -22.24 -23.70 1.17
C PHE A 337 -21.55 -22.35 1.01
N ARG A 338 -20.64 -21.97 1.93
CA ARG A 338 -19.90 -20.70 1.85
C ARG A 338 -18.56 -20.90 1.12
N VAL A 339 -18.41 -20.36 -0.10
CA VAL A 339 -17.21 -20.50 -0.95
C VAL A 339 -16.47 -19.17 -1.23
N LEU A 340 -17.01 -18.02 -0.84
CA LEU A 340 -16.40 -16.71 -1.02
C LEU A 340 -16.48 -15.89 0.27
N ALA A 341 -15.46 -15.99 1.11
CA ALA A 341 -15.13 -14.99 2.14
C ALA A 341 -13.79 -15.34 2.77
N GLU A 342 -12.69 -14.92 2.14
CA GLU A 342 -11.46 -14.47 2.79
C GLU A 342 -10.63 -13.60 1.84
#